data_AF-A0A1V2DN67-F1
#
_entry.id   AF-A0A1V2DN67-F1
#
_cell.length_a   1.000
_cell.length_b   1.000
_cell.length_c   1.000
_cell.angle_alpha   90.00
_cell.angle_beta   90.00
_cell.angle_gamma   90.00
#
_symmetry.space_group_name_H-M   'P 1'
#
loop_
_entity.id
_entity.type
_entity.pdbx_description
1 polymer ?
#
loop_
_entity_poly.entity_id
_entity_poly.type
_entity_poly.pdbx_seq_one_letter_code
_entity_poly.pdbx_strand_id
1 'polypeptide(L)'
;MSAAVSTSGRYIITAHQDHSLILWDLKKKTWDTLSTRANIYSAGVVPDRDAILWQDLDNRVVVQTVAGDELLRFDHFPTYGHAISSDLNTYLSADQQWNVFKGFGDRQKPILKDGVSPSFAGSGKLLNLAMAKDRPYFITAGFGDDHDPIEDYAPVADGRRFSRYGGVTLWNTETGEPVAKLRGNSSKTHAAISPDGQWVVSGDENGNGFYWNTEESEKRYRLASYYSGRYIDGTPFEMGDARNWDKSQLIDPIDGLNNVTIAQAFIDHSRYYLRFGN
;
A
#
# COMPACT_ATOMS: atom_id res chain seq x y z
N MET A 1 -12.33 5.34 0.42
CA MET A 1 -12.69 4.05 1.04
C MET A 1 -11.42 3.28 1.22
N SER A 2 -11.28 2.62 2.35
CA SER A 2 -10.09 1.86 2.72
C SER A 2 -10.53 0.61 3.46
N ALA A 3 -9.71 -0.43 3.40
CA ALA A 3 -9.93 -1.67 4.09
C ALA A 3 -8.58 -2.24 4.54
N ALA A 4 -8.55 -2.83 5.72
CA ALA A 4 -7.37 -3.53 6.21
C ALA A 4 -7.79 -4.80 6.94
N VAL A 5 -6.92 -5.82 6.90
CA VAL A 5 -7.14 -7.12 7.54
C VAL A 5 -6.09 -7.30 8.61
N SER A 6 -6.50 -7.67 9.82
CA SER A 6 -5.60 -7.92 10.95
C SER A 6 -4.61 -9.03 10.61
N THR A 7 -3.43 -8.99 11.22
CA THR A 7 -2.38 -10.02 11.05
C THR A 7 -2.89 -11.45 11.29
N SER A 8 -3.80 -11.65 12.25
CA SER A 8 -4.41 -12.94 12.54
C SER A 8 -5.39 -13.45 11.47
N GLY A 9 -5.71 -12.62 10.47
CA GLY A 9 -6.76 -12.88 9.46
C GLY A 9 -8.18 -12.90 10.03
N ARG A 10 -8.36 -12.56 11.31
CA ARG A 10 -9.66 -12.65 11.98
C ARG A 10 -10.53 -11.41 11.80
N TYR A 11 -9.92 -10.24 11.81
CA TYR A 11 -10.64 -8.98 11.78
C TYR A 11 -10.40 -8.24 10.47
N ILE A 12 -11.45 -7.60 9.96
CA ILE A 12 -11.35 -6.61 8.89
C ILE A 12 -11.86 -5.28 9.44
N ILE A 13 -11.23 -4.19 9.07
CA ILE A 13 -11.73 -2.84 9.30
C ILE A 13 -11.94 -2.17 7.95
N THR A 14 -13.10 -1.55 7.74
CA THR A 14 -13.44 -0.85 6.49
C THR A 14 -13.96 0.56 6.77
N ALA A 15 -13.51 1.53 5.98
CA ALA A 15 -14.05 2.89 5.98
C ALA A 15 -14.76 3.19 4.66
N HIS A 16 -15.99 3.66 4.76
CA HIS A 16 -16.95 3.79 3.66
C HIS A 16 -17.18 5.25 3.26
N GLN A 17 -17.78 5.49 2.09
CA GLN A 17 -18.04 6.85 1.57
C GLN A 17 -18.96 7.69 2.47
N ASP A 18 -19.83 7.05 3.23
CA ASP A 18 -20.73 7.67 4.20
C ASP A 18 -20.06 7.95 5.56
N HIS A 19 -18.72 7.79 5.64
CA HIS A 19 -17.92 7.95 6.86
C HIS A 19 -18.15 6.88 7.94
N SER A 20 -18.87 5.81 7.60
CA SER A 20 -18.99 4.64 8.47
C SER A 20 -17.65 3.90 8.58
N LEU A 21 -17.28 3.53 9.79
CA LEU A 21 -16.16 2.64 10.13
C LEU A 21 -16.72 1.33 10.66
N ILE A 22 -16.52 0.25 9.92
CA ILE A 22 -17.10 -1.06 10.23
C ILE A 22 -16.00 -2.04 10.59
N LEU A 23 -16.10 -2.65 11.77
CA LEU A 23 -15.26 -3.76 12.20
C LEU A 23 -15.98 -5.07 11.94
N TRP A 24 -15.32 -5.99 11.24
CA TRP A 24 -15.84 -7.31 10.90
C TRP A 24 -15.07 -8.37 11.68
N ASP A 25 -15.75 -9.27 12.39
CA ASP A 25 -15.15 -10.50 12.96
C ASP A 25 -15.48 -11.66 12.02
N LEU A 26 -14.50 -12.07 11.21
CA LEU A 26 -14.68 -13.11 10.19
C LEU A 26 -14.92 -14.49 10.80
N LYS A 27 -14.38 -14.75 12.00
CA LYS A 27 -14.60 -16.02 12.69
C LYS A 27 -16.05 -16.13 13.16
N LYS A 28 -16.60 -15.03 13.69
CA LYS A 28 -18.00 -14.97 14.14
C LYS A 28 -19.00 -14.67 13.02
N LYS A 29 -18.52 -14.17 11.88
CA LYS A 29 -19.34 -13.65 10.76
C LYS A 29 -20.27 -12.52 11.19
N THR A 30 -19.77 -11.61 12.02
CA THR A 30 -20.50 -10.45 12.54
C THR A 30 -19.76 -9.16 12.19
N TRP A 31 -20.46 -8.04 12.24
CA TRP A 31 -19.87 -6.71 12.10
C TRP A 31 -20.50 -5.72 13.06
N ASP A 32 -19.72 -4.71 13.44
CA ASP A 32 -20.12 -3.61 14.31
C ASP A 32 -19.71 -2.28 13.68
N THR A 33 -20.59 -1.27 13.78
CA THR A 33 -20.25 0.11 13.40
C THR A 33 -19.53 0.78 14.55
N LEU A 34 -18.23 1.01 14.39
CA LEU A 34 -17.39 1.65 15.42
C LEU A 34 -17.53 3.17 15.44
N SER A 35 -17.79 3.77 14.27
CA SER A 35 -17.92 5.23 14.11
C SER A 35 -18.70 5.55 12.84
N THR A 36 -19.35 6.71 12.83
CA THR A 36 -19.99 7.32 11.64
C THR A 36 -19.28 8.60 11.19
N ARG A 37 -18.08 8.84 11.73
CA ARG A 37 -17.26 10.03 11.48
C ARG A 37 -15.82 9.65 11.15
N ALA A 38 -15.61 8.61 10.34
CA ALA A 38 -14.28 8.21 9.94
C ALA A 38 -13.83 8.89 8.64
N ASN A 39 -12.54 9.24 8.59
CA ASN A 39 -11.84 9.54 7.36
C ASN A 39 -11.78 8.26 6.51
N ILE A 40 -12.31 8.37 5.29
CA ILE A 40 -12.52 7.23 4.38
C ILE A 40 -11.23 6.59 3.86
N TYR A 41 -10.06 7.17 4.13
CA TYR A 41 -8.74 6.68 3.72
C TYR A 41 -7.91 6.12 4.88
N SER A 42 -8.50 6.04 6.08
CA SER A 42 -7.76 5.80 7.32
C SER A 42 -7.96 4.42 7.94
N ALA A 43 -8.78 3.54 7.38
CA ALA A 43 -8.96 2.21 7.99
C ALA A 43 -7.66 1.40 7.88
N GLY A 44 -7.04 1.11 9.02
CA GLY A 44 -5.78 0.37 9.15
C GLY A 44 -5.78 -0.57 10.35
N VAL A 45 -4.83 -1.50 10.36
CA VAL A 45 -4.59 -2.41 11.49
C VAL A 45 -3.20 -2.19 12.06
N VAL A 46 -3.05 -2.51 13.34
CA VAL A 46 -1.73 -2.55 13.98
C VAL A 46 -1.15 -3.96 13.81
N PRO A 47 0.05 -4.13 13.23
CA PRO A 47 0.66 -5.45 13.05
C PRO A 47 0.81 -6.20 14.38
N ASP A 48 0.54 -7.51 14.36
CA ASP A 48 0.63 -8.43 15.51
C ASP A 48 -0.25 -8.09 16.71
N ARG A 49 -1.24 -7.22 16.51
CA ARG A 49 -2.20 -6.85 17.54
C ARG A 49 -3.60 -7.00 17.00
N ASP A 50 -4.50 -7.41 17.89
CA ASP A 50 -5.93 -7.23 17.68
C ASP A 50 -6.28 -5.76 17.99
N ALA A 51 -5.72 -4.86 17.19
CA ALA A 51 -5.88 -3.41 17.30
C ALA A 51 -5.97 -2.77 15.91
N ILE A 52 -6.71 -1.68 15.85
CA ILE A 52 -7.00 -0.91 14.65
C ILE A 52 -6.46 0.51 14.77
N LEU A 53 -6.22 1.10 13.60
CA LEU A 53 -5.79 2.47 13.40
C LEU A 53 -6.83 3.14 12.50
N TRP A 54 -7.29 4.33 12.87
CA TRP A 54 -8.18 5.14 12.04
C TRP A 54 -8.08 6.62 12.39
N GLN A 55 -8.66 7.49 11.57
CA GLN A 55 -8.75 8.93 11.83
C GLN A 55 -10.20 9.39 11.77
N ASP A 56 -10.62 10.23 12.70
CA ASP A 56 -11.94 10.85 12.66
C ASP A 56 -12.00 12.11 11.78
N LEU A 57 -13.20 12.66 11.57
CA LEU A 57 -13.40 13.89 10.78
C LEU A 57 -12.92 15.18 11.47
N ASP A 58 -12.52 15.12 12.73
CA ASP A 58 -11.87 16.23 13.44
C ASP A 58 -10.33 16.13 13.32
N ASN A 59 -9.85 15.21 12.47
CA ASN A 59 -8.45 14.88 12.21
C ASN A 59 -7.69 14.26 13.38
N ARG A 60 -8.39 13.64 14.34
CA ARG A 60 -7.75 12.87 15.41
C ARG A 60 -7.48 11.46 14.94
N VAL A 61 -6.22 11.06 14.99
CA VAL A 61 -5.81 9.67 14.77
C VAL A 61 -6.04 8.91 16.06
N VAL A 62 -6.68 7.74 15.95
CA VAL A 62 -7.02 6.86 17.06
C VAL A 62 -6.45 5.48 16.77
N VAL A 63 -5.70 4.95 17.74
CA VAL A 63 -5.30 3.55 17.79
C VAL A 63 -6.01 2.93 18.97
N GLN A 64 -6.76 1.85 18.73
CA GLN A 64 -7.54 1.18 19.77
C GLN A 64 -7.53 -0.34 19.57
N THR A 65 -7.70 -1.11 20.64
CA THR A 65 -7.95 -2.54 20.54
C THR A 65 -9.27 -2.79 19.82
N VAL A 66 -9.47 -4.00 19.28
CA VAL A 66 -10.77 -4.42 18.73
C VAL A 66 -11.88 -4.45 19.79
N ALA A 67 -11.52 -4.48 21.08
CA ALA A 67 -12.46 -4.37 22.19
C ALA A 67 -12.86 -2.91 22.50
N GLY A 68 -12.19 -1.93 21.89
CA GLY A 68 -12.46 -0.51 22.04
C GLY A 68 -11.55 0.22 23.03
N ASP A 69 -10.55 -0.46 23.62
CA ASP A 69 -9.60 0.20 24.53
C ASP A 69 -8.64 1.08 23.72
N GLU A 70 -8.59 2.36 24.04
CA GLU A 70 -7.69 3.31 23.39
C GLU A 70 -6.23 3.05 23.80
N LEU A 71 -5.37 2.90 22.80
CA LEU A 71 -3.92 2.72 22.96
C LEU A 71 -3.15 4.01 22.70
N LEU A 72 -3.61 4.82 21.74
CA LEU A 72 -2.98 6.08 21.36
C LEU A 72 -4.00 6.99 20.69
N ARG A 73 -3.93 8.30 20.97
CA ARG A 73 -4.71 9.34 20.31
C ARG A 73 -3.89 10.61 20.16
N PHE A 74 -3.98 11.23 18.99
CA PHE A 74 -3.31 12.51 18.73
C PHE A 74 -4.00 13.27 17.59
N ASP A 75 -3.90 14.60 17.62
CA ASP A 75 -4.29 15.44 16.49
C ASP A 75 -3.28 15.27 15.34
N HIS A 76 -3.78 15.28 14.11
CA HIS A 76 -2.96 15.19 12.91
C HIS A 76 -3.58 15.97 11.76
N PHE A 77 -2.90 16.08 10.62
CA PHE A 77 -3.53 16.59 9.39
C PHE A 77 -4.43 15.49 8.76
N PRO A 78 -5.38 15.83 7.86
CA PRO A 78 -6.19 14.83 7.17
C PRO A 78 -5.30 13.84 6.41
N THR A 79 -5.29 12.57 6.82
CA THR A 79 -4.44 11.55 6.21
C THR A 79 -5.09 10.94 4.97
N TYR A 80 -4.26 10.65 3.97
CA TYR A 80 -4.64 9.95 2.73
C TYR A 80 -3.97 8.57 2.64
N GLY A 81 -3.55 8.05 3.79
CA GLY A 81 -2.90 6.76 3.96
C GLY A 81 -1.96 6.85 5.16
N HIS A 82 -2.03 5.87 6.05
CA HIS A 82 -1.13 5.81 7.20
C HIS A 82 -0.85 4.37 7.62
N ALA A 83 0.22 4.20 8.38
CA ALA A 83 0.57 2.94 9.01
C ALA A 83 1.22 3.22 10.36
N ILE A 84 1.13 2.25 11.27
CA ILE A 84 1.80 2.32 12.56
C ILE A 84 2.48 0.98 12.85
N SER A 85 3.65 1.03 13.48
CA SER A 85 4.42 -0.16 13.83
C SER A 85 3.76 -0.93 14.97
N SER A 86 4.08 -2.22 15.08
CA SER A 86 3.53 -3.06 16.15
C SER A 86 3.85 -2.50 17.55
N ASP A 87 5.00 -1.86 17.73
CA ASP A 87 5.38 -1.23 19.01
C ASP A 87 4.77 0.17 19.23
N LEU A 88 3.98 0.68 18.28
CA LEU A 88 3.35 2.01 18.28
C LEU A 88 4.33 3.20 18.26
N ASN A 89 5.63 2.97 18.06
CA ASN A 89 6.64 4.02 18.10
C ASN A 89 6.87 4.71 16.74
N THR A 90 6.57 4.01 15.65
CA THR A 90 6.71 4.54 14.29
C THR A 90 5.34 4.70 13.67
N TYR A 91 4.96 5.95 13.46
CA TYR A 91 3.77 6.33 12.71
C TYR A 91 4.18 6.94 11.38
N LEU A 92 3.63 6.45 10.28
CA LEU A 92 3.80 6.99 8.94
C LEU A 92 2.47 7.50 8.43
N SER A 93 2.48 8.66 7.78
CA SER A 93 1.27 9.28 7.23
C SER A 93 1.55 10.00 5.93
N ALA A 94 0.54 10.09 5.07
CA ALA A 94 0.61 10.82 3.82
C ALA A 94 -0.46 11.90 3.73
N ASP A 95 -0.10 13.06 3.18
CA ASP A 95 -1.03 14.15 2.90
C ASP A 95 -1.61 14.09 1.48
N GLN A 96 -2.49 15.05 1.16
CA GLN A 96 -3.13 15.16 -0.17
C GLN A 96 -2.16 15.50 -1.31
N GLN A 97 -0.93 15.94 -1.00
CA GLN A 97 0.11 16.29 -1.97
C GLN A 97 1.09 15.16 -2.23
N TRP A 98 0.93 13.98 -1.60
CA TRP A 98 1.91 12.87 -1.64
C TRP A 98 3.17 13.16 -0.80
N ASN A 99 3.10 14.04 0.19
CA ASN A 99 4.18 14.15 1.16
C ASN A 99 4.00 13.07 2.21
N VAL A 100 5.09 12.41 2.60
CA VAL A 100 5.10 11.37 3.63
C VAL A 100 5.81 11.89 4.85
N PHE A 101 5.23 11.67 6.02
CA PHE A 101 5.75 12.11 7.30
C PHE A 101 5.90 10.93 8.25
N LYS A 102 6.94 10.99 9.09
CA LYS A 102 7.16 10.08 10.21
C LYS A 102 6.92 10.80 11.52
N GLY A 103 6.21 10.15 12.44
CA GLY A 103 5.86 10.68 13.74
C GLY A 103 4.64 11.61 13.70
N PHE A 104 4.31 12.14 14.87
CA PHE A 104 3.17 13.02 15.11
C PHE A 104 3.53 14.03 16.20
N GLY A 105 2.77 15.13 16.29
CA GLY A 105 3.08 16.26 17.18
C GLY A 105 4.48 16.81 16.94
N ASP A 106 5.20 17.15 18.01
CA ASP A 106 6.56 17.73 17.92
C ASP A 106 7.62 16.78 17.32
N ARG A 107 7.31 15.47 17.24
CA ARG A 107 8.21 14.46 16.67
C ARG A 107 8.00 14.26 15.17
N GLN A 108 7.00 14.92 14.58
CA GLN A 108 6.70 14.79 13.16
C GLN A 108 7.83 15.36 12.31
N LYS A 109 8.27 14.61 11.30
CA LYS A 109 9.28 15.03 10.32
C LYS A 109 8.89 14.56 8.93
N PRO A 110 9.15 15.36 7.88
CA PRO A 110 8.97 14.91 6.51
C PRO A 110 10.00 13.82 6.17
N ILE A 111 9.56 12.76 5.52
CA ILE A 111 10.39 11.79 4.80
C ILE A 111 10.41 12.13 3.31
N LEU A 112 9.23 12.35 2.74
CA LEU A 112 9.05 12.78 1.37
C LEU A 112 8.30 14.11 1.38
N LYS A 113 8.91 15.15 0.81
CA LYS A 113 8.27 16.44 0.58
C LYS A 113 8.89 17.12 -0.64
N ASP A 114 8.47 16.71 -1.82
CA ASP A 114 9.00 17.23 -3.08
C ASP A 114 7.94 17.71 -4.08
N GLY A 115 6.66 17.40 -3.85
CA GLY A 115 5.54 17.79 -4.70
C GLY A 115 4.62 18.81 -4.03
N VAL A 116 4.14 19.80 -4.80
CA VAL A 116 3.15 20.78 -4.33
C VAL A 116 1.78 20.66 -5.00
N SER A 117 1.66 19.88 -6.08
CA SER A 117 0.36 19.64 -6.71
C SER A 117 -0.48 18.75 -5.79
N PRO A 118 -1.78 19.07 -5.57
CA PRO A 118 -2.72 18.16 -4.92
C PRO A 118 -2.97 16.97 -5.86
N SER A 119 -2.02 16.04 -5.84
CA SER A 119 -1.96 14.89 -6.73
C SER A 119 -3.17 13.97 -6.54
N PHE A 120 -3.81 14.06 -5.37
CA PHE A 120 -5.02 13.34 -5.00
C PHE A 120 -6.26 13.63 -5.88
N ALA A 121 -6.41 14.86 -6.40
CA ALA A 121 -7.64 15.31 -7.07
C ALA A 121 -7.69 15.06 -8.59
N GLY A 122 -6.62 14.58 -9.24
CA GLY A 122 -6.61 14.55 -10.71
C GLY A 122 -5.65 13.61 -11.43
N SER A 123 -4.55 13.14 -10.85
CA SER A 123 -3.61 12.30 -11.63
C SER A 123 -2.53 11.55 -10.83
N GLY A 124 -2.33 11.80 -9.54
CA GLY A 124 -1.24 11.21 -8.76
C GLY A 124 -1.71 10.77 -7.38
N LYS A 125 -2.50 9.68 -7.33
CA LYS A 125 -2.91 9.14 -6.04
C LYS A 125 -1.74 8.38 -5.43
N LEU A 126 -1.28 8.74 -4.23
CA LEU A 126 -0.81 7.71 -3.31
C LEU A 126 -2.03 6.84 -3.03
N LEU A 127 -1.98 5.59 -3.49
CA LEU A 127 -3.03 4.63 -3.24
C LEU A 127 -2.82 3.93 -1.92
N ASN A 128 -1.56 3.73 -1.54
CA ASN A 128 -1.26 3.04 -0.30
C ASN A 128 0.15 3.34 0.24
N LEU A 129 0.23 3.19 1.56
CA LEU A 129 1.46 3.15 2.34
C LEU A 129 1.45 1.82 3.10
N ALA A 130 2.53 1.06 3.03
CA ALA A 130 2.66 -0.20 3.77
C ALA A 130 4.06 -0.31 4.38
N MET A 131 4.15 -0.94 5.55
CA MET A 131 5.39 -1.02 6.31
C MET A 131 5.69 -2.49 6.63
N ALA A 132 6.96 -2.88 6.47
CA ALA A 132 7.45 -4.16 6.91
C ALA A 132 7.51 -4.19 8.45
N LYS A 133 7.29 -5.38 9.01
CA LYS A 133 7.32 -5.61 10.45
C LYS A 133 8.74 -5.87 10.94
N ASP A 134 9.46 -6.77 10.25
CA ASP A 134 10.74 -7.31 10.73
C ASP A 134 11.97 -6.61 10.13
N ARG A 135 11.75 -5.65 9.22
CA ARG A 135 12.80 -4.87 8.56
C ARG A 135 12.45 -3.39 8.59
N PRO A 136 13.46 -2.49 8.58
CA PRO A 136 13.25 -1.06 8.56
C PRO A 136 12.85 -0.58 7.16
N TYR A 137 11.84 -1.20 6.55
CA TYR A 137 11.37 -0.87 5.22
C TYR A 137 9.90 -0.47 5.23
N PHE A 138 9.58 0.51 4.40
CA PHE A 138 8.21 0.80 4.01
C PHE A 138 8.15 1.11 2.52
N ILE A 139 6.95 1.03 1.97
CA ILE A 139 6.69 1.35 0.57
C ILE A 139 5.64 2.44 0.47
N THR A 140 5.82 3.27 -0.55
CA THR A 140 4.78 4.16 -1.08
C THR A 140 4.41 3.65 -2.45
N ALA A 141 3.11 3.60 -2.77
CA ALA A 141 2.65 3.22 -4.09
C ALA A 141 1.53 4.14 -4.58
N GLY A 142 1.57 4.43 -5.88
CA GLY A 142 0.67 5.35 -6.52
C GLY A 142 0.86 5.40 -8.03
N PHE A 143 0.46 6.51 -8.66
CA PHE A 143 0.74 6.76 -10.07
C PHE A 143 2.11 7.41 -10.26
N GLY A 144 2.98 6.76 -11.02
CA GLY A 144 4.28 7.33 -11.39
C GLY A 144 4.64 6.99 -12.82
N ASP A 145 5.54 7.79 -13.37
CA ASP A 145 6.23 7.43 -14.60
C ASP A 145 7.46 6.58 -14.23
N ASP A 146 7.49 5.35 -14.73
CA ASP A 146 8.50 4.33 -14.44
C ASP A 146 9.71 4.40 -15.38
N HIS A 147 9.83 5.47 -16.17
CA HIS A 147 10.88 5.60 -17.18
C HIS A 147 12.27 5.84 -16.57
N ASP A 148 12.37 6.57 -15.45
CA ASP A 148 13.67 6.97 -14.89
C ASP A 148 13.97 6.36 -13.51
N PRO A 149 15.26 6.08 -13.20
CA PRO A 149 15.70 5.74 -11.84
C PRO A 149 15.26 6.82 -10.83
N ILE A 150 15.27 6.47 -9.54
CA ILE A 150 15.51 7.51 -8.54
C ILE A 150 16.93 7.99 -8.83
N GLU A 151 17.07 9.11 -9.54
CA GLU A 151 18.37 9.79 -9.53
C GLU A 151 18.57 10.36 -8.11
N ASP A 152 19.82 10.71 -7.76
CA ASP A 152 20.25 11.17 -6.43
C ASP A 152 19.62 12.54 -6.05
N TYR A 153 18.31 12.57 -5.88
CA TYR A 153 17.58 13.73 -5.37
C TYR A 153 17.30 13.55 -3.89
N ALA A 154 17.32 14.65 -3.15
CA ALA A 154 16.85 14.65 -1.78
C ALA A 154 15.33 14.45 -1.77
N PRO A 155 14.80 13.55 -0.92
CA PRO A 155 13.36 13.30 -0.84
C PRO A 155 12.60 14.47 -0.22
N VAL A 156 13.29 15.40 0.43
CA VAL A 156 12.75 16.66 0.96
C VAL A 156 13.36 17.82 0.18
N ALA A 157 12.60 18.39 -0.75
CA ALA A 157 13.02 19.50 -1.59
C ALA A 157 11.82 20.34 -2.04
N ASP A 158 11.77 21.63 -1.70
CA ASP A 158 10.60 22.45 -2.04
C ASP A 158 10.50 22.78 -3.55
N GLY A 159 9.26 22.91 -4.05
CA GLY A 159 8.98 23.66 -5.28
C GLY A 159 8.77 22.88 -6.58
N ARG A 160 8.56 21.55 -6.56
CA ARG A 160 8.22 20.81 -7.79
C ARG A 160 6.73 20.55 -7.90
N ARG A 161 6.25 20.59 -9.14
CA ARG A 161 4.83 20.34 -9.44
C ARG A 161 4.44 18.89 -9.18
N PHE A 162 5.27 17.93 -9.58
CA PHE A 162 5.03 16.50 -9.39
C PHE A 162 6.22 15.85 -8.67
N SER A 163 5.92 14.88 -7.80
CA SER A 163 6.93 14.12 -7.07
C SER A 163 7.81 13.28 -8.01
N ARG A 164 9.10 13.14 -7.69
CA ARG A 164 10.02 12.21 -8.35
C ARG A 164 9.87 10.77 -7.86
N TYR A 165 9.23 10.58 -6.71
CA TYR A 165 9.03 9.28 -6.07
C TYR A 165 7.67 8.67 -6.39
N GLY A 166 7.08 9.13 -7.49
CA GLY A 166 5.87 8.53 -8.06
C GLY A 166 6.07 7.05 -8.38
N GLY A 167 4.98 6.28 -8.32
CA GLY A 167 5.00 4.84 -8.57
C GLY A 167 5.28 4.07 -7.28
N VAL A 168 5.92 2.91 -7.38
CA VAL A 168 6.28 2.08 -6.22
C VAL A 168 7.72 2.40 -5.79
N THR A 169 7.87 2.97 -4.60
CA THR A 169 9.18 3.28 -4.01
C THR A 169 9.36 2.54 -2.69
N LEU A 170 10.52 1.89 -2.53
CA LEU A 170 10.99 1.27 -1.30
C LEU A 170 11.86 2.27 -0.53
N TRP A 171 11.62 2.38 0.76
CA TRP A 171 12.24 3.36 1.65
C TRP A 171 12.80 2.69 2.89
N ASN A 172 13.84 3.27 3.47
CA ASN A 172 14.32 2.90 4.79
C ASN A 172 13.55 3.71 5.85
N THR A 173 12.80 3.02 6.71
CA THR A 173 11.95 3.61 7.75
C THR A 173 12.76 4.34 8.83
N GLU A 174 14.01 3.92 9.09
CA GLU A 174 14.87 4.54 10.11
C GLU A 174 15.49 5.83 9.61
N THR A 175 16.12 5.79 8.43
CA THR A 175 16.85 6.93 7.85
C THR A 175 15.93 7.90 7.13
N GLY A 176 14.78 7.43 6.61
CA GLY A 176 13.92 8.20 5.71
C GLY A 176 14.45 8.29 4.29
N GLU A 177 15.53 7.59 3.95
CA GLU A 177 16.12 7.63 2.62
C GLU A 177 15.45 6.61 1.67
N PRO A 178 15.32 6.93 0.37
CA PRO A 178 14.87 5.98 -0.63
C PRO A 178 15.90 4.86 -0.81
N VAL A 179 15.43 3.62 -0.87
CA VAL A 179 16.27 2.43 -1.13
C VAL A 179 16.24 2.08 -2.62
N ALA A 180 15.04 2.03 -3.22
CA ALA A 180 14.89 1.65 -4.62
C ALA A 180 13.55 2.11 -5.21
N LYS A 181 13.54 2.33 -6.53
CA LYS A 181 12.29 2.46 -7.32
C LYS A 181 11.97 1.10 -7.95
N LEU A 182 10.80 0.57 -7.65
CA LEU A 182 10.36 -0.74 -8.13
C LEU A 182 9.59 -0.57 -9.44
N ARG A 183 10.33 -0.56 -10.56
CA ARG A 183 9.81 -0.16 -11.87
C ARG A 183 9.05 -1.27 -12.59
N GLY A 184 8.09 -0.90 -13.42
CA GLY A 184 7.43 -1.75 -14.40
C GLY A 184 5.94 -1.48 -14.55
N ASN A 185 5.31 -0.85 -13.55
CA ASN A 185 3.93 -0.47 -13.62
C ASN A 185 3.75 0.77 -14.50
N SER A 186 2.61 0.89 -15.18
CA SER A 186 2.37 1.97 -16.15
C SER A 186 1.09 2.75 -15.88
N SER A 187 0.48 2.53 -14.71
CA SER A 187 -0.74 3.19 -14.29
C SER A 187 -0.80 3.30 -12.77
N LYS A 188 -1.96 3.71 -12.23
CA LYS A 188 -2.18 3.74 -10.78
C LYS A 188 -1.90 2.35 -10.20
N THR A 189 -0.96 2.30 -9.27
CA THR A 189 -0.44 1.05 -8.73
C THR A 189 -0.74 0.92 -7.25
N HIS A 190 -1.26 -0.24 -6.86
CA HIS A 190 -1.29 -0.67 -5.47
C HIS A 190 -0.13 -1.63 -5.24
N ALA A 191 0.49 -1.57 -4.06
CA ALA A 191 1.58 -2.49 -3.71
C ALA A 191 1.50 -2.92 -2.25
N ALA A 192 2.12 -4.05 -1.91
CA ALA A 192 2.28 -4.50 -0.54
C ALA A 192 3.72 -4.95 -0.31
N ILE A 193 4.22 -4.75 0.90
CA ILE A 193 5.49 -5.31 1.37
C ILE A 193 5.20 -6.45 2.34
N SER A 194 5.97 -7.52 2.26
CA SER A 194 5.82 -8.66 3.16
C SER A 194 6.18 -8.28 4.61
N PRO A 195 5.61 -8.95 5.62
CA PRO A 195 5.94 -8.68 7.03
C PRO A 195 7.43 -8.81 7.32
N ASP A 196 8.09 -9.82 6.72
CA ASP A 196 9.53 -10.03 6.81
C ASP A 196 10.36 -9.01 6.00
N GLY A 197 9.70 -8.14 5.24
CA GLY A 197 10.28 -7.10 4.41
C GLY A 197 11.13 -7.59 3.24
N GLN A 198 11.08 -8.87 2.88
CA GLN A 198 11.89 -9.45 1.80
C GLN A 198 11.28 -9.25 0.41
N TRP A 199 9.96 -9.11 0.33
CA TRP A 199 9.22 -9.12 -0.92
C TRP A 199 8.29 -7.92 -1.03
N VAL A 200 8.26 -7.33 -2.22
CA VAL A 200 7.23 -6.38 -2.61
C VAL A 200 6.44 -6.98 -3.76
N VAL A 201 5.11 -6.87 -3.71
CA VAL A 201 4.20 -7.20 -4.82
C VAL A 201 3.47 -5.93 -5.23
N SER A 202 3.19 -5.79 -6.53
CA SER A 202 2.40 -4.68 -7.05
C SER A 202 1.39 -5.12 -8.10
N GLY A 203 0.39 -4.28 -8.33
CA GLY A 203 -0.61 -4.44 -9.38
C GLY A 203 -1.16 -3.08 -9.80
N ASP A 204 -1.24 -2.83 -11.11
CA ASP A 204 -1.77 -1.57 -11.66
C ASP A 204 -3.11 -1.73 -12.39
N GLU A 205 -3.74 -0.59 -12.66
CA GLU A 205 -5.02 -0.50 -13.38
C GLU A 205 -4.94 -0.98 -14.84
N ASN A 206 -3.74 -1.09 -15.43
CA ASN A 206 -3.54 -1.66 -16.77
C ASN A 206 -3.39 -3.20 -16.74
N GLY A 207 -3.48 -3.81 -15.55
CA GLY A 207 -3.37 -5.24 -15.34
C GLY A 207 -1.93 -5.76 -15.31
N ASN A 208 -0.92 -4.89 -15.24
CA ASN A 208 0.43 -5.34 -14.94
C ASN A 208 0.54 -5.65 -13.44
N GLY A 209 1.15 -6.78 -13.13
CA GLY A 209 1.52 -7.14 -11.77
C GLY A 209 2.96 -7.58 -11.73
N PHE A 210 3.67 -7.18 -10.68
CA PHE A 210 5.07 -7.49 -10.51
C PHE A 210 5.40 -7.88 -9.07
N TYR A 211 6.57 -8.46 -8.88
CA TYR A 211 7.17 -8.65 -7.58
C TYR A 211 8.69 -8.51 -7.64
N TRP A 212 9.27 -8.14 -6.51
CA TRP A 212 10.70 -7.89 -6.32
C TRP A 212 11.15 -8.46 -5.00
N ASN A 213 12.40 -8.93 -4.96
CA ASN A 213 13.11 -9.14 -3.71
C ASN A 213 13.75 -7.81 -3.29
N THR A 214 13.64 -7.40 -2.04
CA THR A 214 14.16 -6.11 -1.58
C THR A 214 15.68 -6.01 -1.58
N GLU A 215 16.40 -7.14 -1.48
CA GLU A 215 17.87 -7.17 -1.57
C GLU A 215 18.37 -7.16 -3.03
N GLU A 216 17.49 -7.49 -3.97
CA GLU A 216 17.79 -7.53 -5.41
C GLU A 216 16.76 -6.70 -6.18
N SER A 217 16.51 -5.47 -5.73
CA SER A 217 15.40 -4.61 -6.20
C SER A 217 15.43 -4.28 -7.70
N GLU A 218 16.59 -4.40 -8.34
CA GLU A 218 16.75 -4.26 -9.80
C GLU A 218 16.17 -5.46 -10.57
N LYS A 219 16.05 -6.63 -9.93
CA LYS A 219 15.43 -7.81 -10.53
C LYS A 219 13.93 -7.78 -10.32
N ARG A 220 13.24 -7.59 -11.43
CA ARG A 220 11.79 -7.59 -11.52
C ARG A 220 11.27 -8.90 -12.06
N TYR A 221 10.19 -9.39 -11.47
CA TYR A 221 9.46 -10.54 -11.97
C TYR A 221 8.01 -10.18 -12.24
N ARG A 222 7.45 -10.70 -13.33
CA ARG A 222 6.03 -10.54 -13.65
C ARG A 222 5.17 -11.54 -12.88
N LEU A 223 4.03 -11.07 -12.40
CA LEU A 223 2.97 -11.92 -11.91
C LEU A 223 2.28 -12.64 -13.07
N ALA A 224 1.71 -13.80 -12.77
CA ALA A 224 0.82 -14.46 -13.71
C ALA A 224 -0.41 -13.58 -13.96
N SER A 225 -0.80 -13.43 -15.23
CA SER A 225 -2.13 -13.01 -15.62
C SER A 225 -3.16 -14.02 -15.10
N TYR A 226 -4.36 -13.56 -14.76
CA TYR A 226 -5.45 -14.46 -14.36
C TYR A 226 -5.84 -15.45 -15.49
N TYR A 227 -5.56 -15.10 -16.75
CA TYR A 227 -6.03 -15.86 -17.92
C TYR A 227 -4.95 -16.54 -18.74
N SER A 228 -3.73 -16.00 -18.68
CA SER A 228 -2.70 -16.35 -19.66
C SER A 228 -1.43 -16.89 -19.00
N GLY A 229 -1.29 -16.83 -17.67
CA GLY A 229 -0.10 -17.23 -16.91
C GLY A 229 0.99 -16.16 -16.94
N ARG A 230 2.28 -16.47 -16.78
CA ARG A 230 3.32 -15.42 -16.68
C ARG A 230 3.77 -14.97 -18.06
N TYR A 231 3.84 -13.67 -18.28
CA TYR A 231 4.36 -13.11 -19.53
C TYR A 231 5.86 -13.39 -19.62
N ILE A 232 6.28 -13.90 -20.78
CA ILE A 232 7.67 -14.24 -21.11
C ILE A 232 8.27 -13.00 -21.77
N ASP A 233 9.14 -12.28 -21.06
CA ASP A 233 9.77 -11.07 -21.59
C ASP A 233 10.68 -11.41 -22.79
N GLY A 234 10.68 -10.54 -23.81
CA GLY A 234 11.56 -10.65 -24.98
C GLY A 234 11.08 -11.63 -26.06
N THR A 235 9.82 -12.05 -26.02
CA THR A 235 9.23 -12.87 -27.09
C THR A 235 9.06 -12.06 -28.38
N PRO A 236 9.23 -12.71 -29.55
CA PRO A 236 9.16 -12.01 -30.84
C PRO A 236 7.72 -11.83 -31.36
N PHE A 237 6.71 -12.25 -30.60
CA PHE A 237 5.32 -12.28 -31.06
C PHE A 237 4.60 -10.97 -30.76
N GLU A 238 3.56 -10.69 -31.54
CA GLU A 238 2.75 -9.49 -31.39
C GLU A 238 2.05 -9.43 -30.02
N MET A 239 1.69 -8.21 -29.60
CA MET A 239 0.98 -7.99 -28.34
C MET A 239 -0.34 -8.78 -28.33
N GLY A 240 -0.54 -9.60 -27.30
CA GLY A 240 -1.74 -10.45 -27.15
C GLY A 240 -1.58 -11.89 -27.65
N ASP A 241 -0.47 -12.26 -28.28
CA ASP A 241 -0.23 -13.66 -28.69
C ASP A 241 -0.11 -14.58 -27.46
N ALA A 242 -0.84 -15.70 -27.47
CA ALA A 242 -0.85 -16.67 -26.37
C ALA A 242 0.53 -17.29 -26.09
N ARG A 243 1.43 -17.31 -27.07
CA ARG A 243 2.82 -17.79 -26.93
C ARG A 243 3.71 -16.85 -26.15
N ASN A 244 3.27 -15.62 -25.90
CA ASN A 244 3.94 -14.70 -25.00
C ASN A 244 3.78 -15.08 -23.53
N TRP A 245 3.08 -16.17 -23.21
CA TRP A 245 2.74 -16.51 -21.85
C TRP A 245 3.02 -17.98 -21.52
N ASP A 246 3.60 -18.23 -20.35
CA ASP A 246 3.63 -19.58 -19.78
C ASP A 246 2.27 -19.96 -19.23
N LYS A 247 1.92 -21.25 -19.22
CA LYS A 247 0.67 -21.75 -18.58
C LYS A 247 0.96 -22.58 -17.34
N SER A 248 2.22 -22.68 -16.94
CA SER A 248 2.62 -23.48 -15.79
C SER A 248 2.07 -22.85 -14.52
N GLN A 249 1.49 -23.69 -13.65
CA GLN A 249 1.03 -23.28 -12.31
C GLN A 249 -0.13 -22.27 -12.29
N LEU A 250 -0.88 -22.13 -13.39
CA LEU A 250 -2.14 -21.40 -13.40
C LEU A 250 -3.24 -22.24 -12.72
N ILE A 251 -4.10 -21.59 -11.95
CA ILE A 251 -5.39 -22.13 -11.53
C ILE A 251 -6.43 -21.57 -12.49
N ASP A 252 -7.41 -22.38 -12.90
CA ASP A 252 -8.48 -21.91 -13.79
C ASP A 252 -9.16 -20.66 -13.20
N PRO A 253 -9.22 -19.54 -13.95
CA PRO A 253 -9.86 -18.33 -13.46
C PRO A 253 -11.36 -18.55 -13.28
N ILE A 254 -11.93 -17.86 -12.30
CA ILE A 254 -13.39 -17.77 -12.16
C ILE A 254 -13.93 -16.92 -13.31
N ASP A 255 -15.06 -17.35 -13.90
CA ASP A 255 -15.73 -16.63 -14.98
C ASP A 255 -16.03 -15.18 -14.57
N GLY A 256 -15.76 -14.24 -15.48
CA GLY A 256 -16.11 -12.83 -15.32
C GLY A 256 -15.06 -11.94 -14.65
N LEU A 257 -13.90 -12.48 -14.26
CA LEU A 257 -12.79 -11.66 -13.78
C LEU A 257 -12.25 -10.74 -14.90
N ASN A 258 -11.60 -9.66 -14.54
CA ASN A 258 -10.74 -8.90 -15.45
C ASN A 258 -9.30 -8.94 -14.91
N ASN A 259 -8.35 -8.45 -15.72
CA ASN A 259 -6.94 -8.52 -15.34
C ASN A 259 -6.52 -7.44 -14.33
N VAL A 260 -7.46 -6.65 -13.81
CA VAL A 260 -7.18 -5.53 -12.91
C VAL A 260 -7.01 -6.05 -11.50
N THR A 261 -5.92 -5.67 -10.84
CA THR A 261 -5.73 -5.96 -9.41
C THR A 261 -6.28 -4.80 -8.60
N ILE A 262 -7.22 -5.09 -7.71
CA ILE A 262 -7.85 -4.08 -6.85
C ILE A 262 -7.28 -4.05 -5.43
N ALA A 263 -6.72 -5.17 -4.96
CA ALA A 263 -6.05 -5.25 -3.67
C ALA A 263 -5.00 -6.37 -3.67
N GLN A 264 -4.02 -6.22 -2.81
CA GLN A 264 -2.98 -7.21 -2.54
C GLN A 264 -2.68 -7.23 -1.05
N ALA A 265 -2.51 -8.42 -0.48
CA ALA A 265 -2.18 -8.58 0.93
C ALA A 265 -1.29 -9.81 1.11
N PHE A 266 -0.21 -9.69 1.89
CA PHE A 266 0.56 -10.86 2.28
C PHE A 266 -0.18 -11.67 3.34
N ILE A 267 -0.03 -13.00 3.26
CA ILE A 267 -0.42 -13.88 4.36
C ILE A 267 0.71 -13.82 5.38
N ASP A 268 0.38 -13.47 6.61
CA ASP A 268 1.39 -13.34 7.66
C ASP A 268 2.14 -14.65 7.90
N HIS A 269 3.42 -14.55 8.26
CA HIS A 269 4.34 -15.67 8.40
C HIS A 269 4.43 -16.61 7.18
N SER A 270 4.19 -16.07 5.98
CA SER A 270 4.19 -16.83 4.74
C SER A 270 4.92 -16.12 3.61
N ARG A 271 5.43 -16.91 2.66
CA ARG A 271 5.87 -16.43 1.34
C ARG A 271 4.70 -16.24 0.37
N TYR A 272 3.48 -16.58 0.77
CA TYR A 272 2.28 -16.47 -0.04
C TYR A 272 1.60 -15.12 0.19
N TYR A 273 0.96 -14.59 -0.84
CA TYR A 273 0.14 -13.40 -0.79
C TYR A 273 -1.17 -13.66 -1.53
N LEU A 274 -2.20 -12.91 -1.16
CA LEU A 274 -3.49 -12.88 -1.81
C LEU A 274 -3.53 -11.71 -2.78
N ARG A 275 -4.06 -11.99 -3.97
CA ARG A 275 -4.31 -11.01 -5.02
C ARG A 275 -5.81 -11.00 -5.31
N PHE A 276 -6.42 -9.82 -5.24
CA PHE A 276 -7.85 -9.64 -5.48
C PHE A 276 -8.03 -8.98 -6.85
N GLY A 277 -8.77 -9.65 -7.74
CA GLY A 277 -9.14 -9.13 -9.05
C GLY A 277 -10.52 -8.47 -9.02
N ASN A 278 -10.76 -7.59 -9.99
CA ASN A 278 -12.12 -7.16 -10.35
C ASN A 278 -12.69 -8.07 -11.45
#